data_AF-A0A383ATC7-F1
#
_entry.id   AF-A0A383ATC7-F1
#
_cell.length_a   1.000
_cell.length_b   1.000
_cell.length_c   1.000
_cell.angle_alpha   90.00
_cell.angle_beta   90.00
_cell.angle_gamma   90.00
#
_symmetry.space_group_name_H-M   'P 1'
#
loop_
_entity.id
_entity.type
_entity.pdbx_description
1 polymer ?
#
loop_
_entity_poly.entity_id
_entity_poly.type
_entity_poly.pdbx_seq_one_letter_code
_entity_poly.pdbx_strand_id
1 'polypeptide(L)'
;MRASKQDNKILIVDDESSSAILMAVRRRLEEEGWLPSVVHPESGWSLGEEFEAATLYAIEEEQPDGVLLDVRFGEDKDDRFKGLEILQKI
;
A
#
# COMPACT_ATOMS: atom_id res chain seq x y z
N MET A 1 14.77 5.92 -30.59
CA MET A 1 14.81 6.04 -29.12
C MET A 1 13.94 4.93 -28.56
N ARG A 2 14.51 3.97 -27.83
CA ARG A 2 13.69 3.05 -27.02
C ARG A 2 13.11 3.90 -25.89
N ALA A 3 11.80 3.89 -25.72
CA ALA A 3 11.19 4.43 -24.51
C ALA A 3 11.94 3.82 -23.31
N SER A 4 12.41 4.66 -22.39
CA SER A 4 12.87 4.20 -21.09
C SER A 4 11.79 3.27 -20.55
N LYS A 5 12.14 2.04 -20.18
CA LYS A 5 11.22 1.11 -19.56
C LYS A 5 10.64 1.87 -18.35
N GLN A 6 9.37 2.25 -18.41
CA GLN A 6 8.68 2.81 -17.26
C GLN A 6 8.66 1.70 -16.23
N ASP A 7 9.35 1.91 -15.13
CA ASP A 7 9.28 1.03 -13.97
C ASP A 7 7.89 1.24 -13.39
N ASN A 8 6.92 0.40 -13.81
CA ASN A 8 5.51 0.48 -13.38
C ASN A 8 5.42 0.14 -11.89
N LYS A 9 5.73 1.09 -11.03
CA LYS A 9 5.73 0.88 -9.58
C LYS A 9 4.30 0.92 -9.06
N ILE A 10 3.97 0.00 -8.18
CA ILE A 10 2.69 0.00 -7.47
C ILE A 10 2.95 -0.12 -5.97
N LEU A 11 2.42 0.82 -5.21
CA LEU A 11 2.51 0.80 -3.76
C LEU A 11 1.29 0.07 -3.20
N ILE A 12 1.51 -0.94 -2.37
CA ILE A 12 0.45 -1.70 -1.70
C ILE A 12 0.43 -1.33 -0.22
N VAL A 13 -0.76 -0.99 0.25
CA VAL A 13 -1.02 -0.56 1.62
C VAL A 13 -1.96 -1.57 2.25
N ASP A 14 -1.40 -2.43 3.10
CA ASP A 14 -2.10 -3.55 3.73
C ASP A 14 -1.41 -3.81 5.09
N ASP A 15 -2.19 -3.85 6.16
CA ASP A 15 -1.69 -4.11 7.52
C ASP A 15 -1.44 -5.59 7.82
N GLU A 16 -1.86 -6.48 6.92
CA GLU A 16 -1.59 -7.91 6.92
C GLU A 16 -0.61 -8.30 5.80
N SER A 17 0.59 -7.72 5.86
CA SER A 17 1.65 -7.92 4.85
C SER A 17 2.11 -9.37 4.59
N SER A 18 1.71 -10.33 5.44
CA SER A 18 2.03 -11.76 5.29
C SER A 18 0.84 -12.63 4.85
N SER A 19 -0.30 -12.02 4.51
CA SER A 19 -1.49 -12.75 4.10
C SER A 19 -1.27 -13.51 2.78
N ALA A 20 -1.85 -14.70 2.67
CA ALA A 20 -1.79 -15.49 1.45
C ALA A 20 -2.42 -14.76 0.24
N ILE A 21 -3.41 -13.90 0.51
CA ILE A 21 -4.08 -13.06 -0.48
C ILE A 21 -3.10 -12.02 -1.02
N LEU A 22 -2.41 -11.27 -0.14
CA LEU A 22 -1.44 -10.27 -0.57
C LEU A 22 -0.31 -10.90 -1.39
N MET A 23 0.17 -12.08 -0.99
CA MET A 23 1.19 -12.81 -1.77
C MET A 23 0.69 -13.19 -3.18
N ALA A 24 -0.57 -13.61 -3.31
CA ALA A 24 -1.17 -13.91 -4.60
C ALA A 24 -1.33 -12.65 -5.47
N VAL A 25 -1.74 -11.53 -4.87
CA VAL A 25 -1.86 -10.23 -5.54
C VAL A 25 -0.50 -9.75 -6.03
N ARG A 26 0.53 -9.78 -5.19
CA ARG A 26 1.91 -9.41 -5.56
C ARG A 26 2.40 -10.22 -6.75
N ARG A 27 2.24 -11.55 -6.71
CA ARG A 27 2.64 -12.43 -7.82
C ARG A 27 1.93 -12.03 -9.12
N ARG A 28 0.62 -11.75 -9.05
CA ARG A 28 -0.15 -11.35 -10.24
C ARG A 28 0.30 -10.01 -10.80
N LEU A 29 0.63 -9.04 -9.94
CA LEU A 29 1.16 -7.73 -10.34
C LEU A 29 2.53 -7.87 -11.03
N GLU A 30 3.42 -8.69 -10.48
CA GLU A 30 4.73 -8.99 -11.07
C GLU A 30 4.59 -9.68 -12.44
N GLU A 31 3.66 -10.64 -12.58
CA GLU A 31 3.34 -11.29 -13.86
C GLU A 31 2.87 -10.30 -14.94
N GLU A 32 2.19 -9.23 -14.53
CA GLU A 32 1.73 -8.13 -15.41
C GLU A 32 2.80 -7.04 -15.62
N GLY A 33 3.99 -7.19 -15.05
CA GLY A 33 5.12 -6.27 -15.23
C GLY A 33 5.14 -5.08 -14.28
N TRP A 34 4.37 -5.12 -13.20
CA TRP A 34 4.44 -4.14 -12.12
C TRP A 34 5.59 -4.46 -11.15
N LEU A 35 6.07 -3.44 -10.46
CA LEU A 35 7.05 -3.53 -9.37
C LEU A 35 6.35 -3.20 -8.04
N PRO A 36 5.80 -4.20 -7.33
CA PRO A 36 5.08 -3.97 -6.09
C PRO A 36 6.02 -3.63 -4.93
N SER A 37 5.72 -2.54 -4.22
CA SER A 37 6.28 -2.18 -2.91
C SER A 37 5.18 -2.28 -1.85
N VAL A 38 5.49 -2.70 -0.62
CA VAL A 38 4.50 -2.81 0.47
C VAL A 38 4.87 -1.83 1.57
N VAL A 39 3.91 -1.03 2.02
CA VAL A 39 4.12 -0.13 3.16
C VAL A 39 4.19 -0.93 4.45
N HIS A 40 5.28 -0.73 5.19
CA HIS A 40 5.47 -1.31 6.51
C HIS A 40 5.66 -0.17 7.53
N PRO A 41 4.68 0.14 8.39
CA PRO A 41 4.88 1.13 9.44
C PRO A 41 5.88 0.62 10.48
N GLU A 42 6.62 1.56 11.08
CA GLU A 42 7.46 1.24 12.23
C GLU A 42 6.57 0.83 13.41
N SER A 43 6.89 -0.26 14.09
CA SER A 43 6.08 -0.74 15.22
C SER A 43 6.34 0.09 16.48
N GLY A 44 5.45 1.03 16.84
CA GLY A 44 5.62 1.82 18.07
C GLY A 44 4.42 2.63 18.58
N TRP A 45 3.44 2.97 17.73
CA TRP A 45 2.35 3.92 18.02
C TRP A 45 0.97 3.37 17.63
N SER A 46 -0.02 4.26 17.43
CA SER A 46 -1.34 3.88 16.97
C SER A 46 -1.23 3.40 15.51
N LEU A 47 -1.58 2.12 15.29
CA LEU A 47 -1.37 1.45 14.01
C LEU A 47 -1.91 2.27 12.82
N GLY A 48 -3.04 2.98 12.99
CA GLY A 48 -3.67 3.75 11.92
C GLY A 48 -2.96 5.04 11.52
N GLU A 49 -2.47 5.82 12.49
CA GLU A 49 -1.75 7.06 12.20
C GLU A 49 -0.37 6.76 11.59
N GLU A 50 0.28 5.67 12.04
CA GLU A 50 1.54 5.20 11.45
C GLU A 50 1.36 4.71 10.02
N PHE A 51 0.30 3.94 9.74
CA PHE A 51 0.00 3.50 8.37
C PHE A 51 -0.21 4.69 7.44
N GLU A 52 -0.96 5.70 7.88
CA GLU A 52 -1.19 6.89 7.09
C GLU A 52 0.11 7.64 6.81
N ALA A 53 0.89 7.95 7.85
CA ALA A 53 2.14 8.69 7.72
C ALA A 53 3.16 7.93 6.84
N ALA A 54 3.32 6.62 7.06
CA ALA A 54 4.20 5.78 6.27
C ALA A 54 3.77 5.71 4.80
N THR A 55 2.47 5.66 4.55
CA THR A 55 1.95 5.63 3.17
C THR A 55 2.18 6.97 2.46
N LEU A 56 1.88 8.09 3.11
CA LEU A 56 2.13 9.42 2.54
C LEU A 56 3.61 9.61 2.22
N TYR A 57 4.49 9.23 3.14
CA TYR A 57 5.94 9.28 2.94
C TYR A 57 6.38 8.40 1.75
N ALA A 58 5.89 7.16 1.66
CA ALA A 58 6.20 6.25 0.57
C ALA A 58 5.71 6.77 -0.80
N ILE A 59 4.54 7.42 -0.84
CA ILE A 59 4.05 8.05 -2.07
C ILE A 59 4.98 9.18 -2.53
N GLU A 60 5.41 10.04 -1.60
CA GLU A 60 6.31 11.16 -1.90
C GLU A 60 7.71 10.70 -2.32
N GLU A 61 8.27 9.70 -1.64
CA GLU A 61 9.63 9.21 -1.87
C GLU A 61 9.71 8.26 -3.08
N GLU A 62 8.80 7.29 -3.17
CA GLU A 62 8.88 6.25 -4.20
C GLU A 62 8.26 6.67 -5.54
N GLN A 63 7.37 7.67 -5.52
CA GLN A 63 6.56 8.17 -6.64
C GLN A 63 5.94 7.02 -7.45
N PRO A 64 5.09 6.19 -6.83
CA PRO A 64 4.52 5.03 -7.52
C PRO A 64 3.54 5.47 -8.61
N ASP A 65 3.44 4.69 -9.69
CA ASP A 65 2.47 4.91 -10.78
C ASP A 65 1.03 4.53 -10.38
N GLY A 66 0.88 3.76 -9.30
CA GLY A 66 -0.40 3.37 -8.74
C GLY A 66 -0.32 3.02 -7.26
N VAL A 67 -1.46 3.11 -6.58
CA VAL A 67 -1.59 2.73 -5.16
C VAL A 67 -2.73 1.73 -5.04
N LEU A 68 -2.48 0.61 -4.37
CA LEU A 68 -3.47 -0.42 -4.01
C LEU A 68 -3.69 -0.37 -2.49
N LEU A 69 -4.88 0.02 -2.07
CA LEU A 69 -5.26 0.12 -0.66
C LEU A 69 -6.17 -1.04 -0.30
N ASP A 70 -5.78 -1.87 0.67
CA ASP A 70 -6.73 -2.77 1.32
C ASP A 70 -7.64 -1.95 2.25
N VAL A 71 -8.94 -1.98 1.98
CA VAL A 71 -9.92 -1.20 2.72
C VAL A 71 -10.96 -2.14 3.32
N ARG A 72 -10.96 -2.21 4.65
CA ARG A 72 -11.95 -2.95 5.43
C ARG A 72 -12.94 -1.98 6.07
N PHE A 73 -14.20 -2.08 5.66
CA PHE A 73 -15.32 -1.30 6.22
C PHE A 73 -16.04 -2.15 7.28
N GLY A 74 -15.46 -2.30 8.47
CA GLY A 74 -16.10 -2.94 9.62
C GLY A 74 -17.13 -2.04 10.31
N GLU A 75 -18.17 -2.66 10.89
CA GLU A 75 -19.12 -1.99 11.80
C GLU A 75 -18.41 -1.56 13.10
N ASP A 76 -17.55 -2.44 13.63
CA ASP A 76 -16.70 -2.17 14.78
C ASP A 76 -15.41 -1.43 14.40
N LYS A 77 -14.96 -0.53 15.30
CA LYS A 77 -13.77 0.32 15.09
C LYS A 77 -12.48 -0.49 14.88
N ASP A 78 -12.38 -1.66 15.50
CA ASP A 78 -11.19 -2.51 15.43
C ASP A 78 -11.14 -3.35 14.15
N ASP A 79 -12.28 -3.54 13.47
CA ASP A 79 -12.41 -4.28 12.21
C ASP A 79 -12.22 -3.38 10.97
N ARG A 80 -12.09 -2.07 11.18
CA ARG A 80 -11.83 -1.12 10.10
C ARG A 80 -10.34 -1.07 9.78
N PHE A 81 -10.03 -0.90 8.50
CA PHE A 81 -8.68 -0.53 8.10
C PHE A 81 -8.26 0.73 8.87
N LYS A 82 -7.13 0.62 9.57
CA LYS A 82 -6.59 1.71 10.39
C LYS A 82 -5.77 2.59 9.44
N GLY A 83 -6.22 3.84 9.23
CA GLY A 83 -5.60 4.76 8.26
C GLY A 83 -6.50 5.19 7.10
N LEU A 84 -7.81 4.93 7.16
CA LEU A 84 -8.77 5.35 6.11
C LEU A 84 -8.83 6.86 5.84
N GLU A 85 -8.39 7.70 6.79
CA GLU A 85 -8.27 9.15 6.57
C GLU A 85 -7.31 9.49 5.42
N ILE A 86 -6.42 8.58 5.03
CA ILE A 86 -5.56 8.76 3.86
C ILE A 86 -6.36 9.03 2.58
N LEU A 87 -7.53 8.42 2.42
CA LEU A 87 -8.38 8.61 1.24
C LEU A 87 -8.85 10.06 1.06
N GLN A 88 -8.72 10.91 2.09
CA GLN A 88 -9.02 12.34 2.02
C GLN A 88 -7.78 13.21 1.72
N LYS A 89 -6.58 12.61 1.71
CA LYS A 89 -5.28 13.29 1.64
C LYS A 89 -4.48 13.00 0.36
N ILE A 90 -4.80 11.91 -0.34
CA ILE A 90 -4.38 11.61 -1.72
C ILE A 90 -5.39 12.13 -2.74
#